data_AF-A0A6A6DSX8-F1
#
_entry.id   AF-A0A6A6DSX8-F1
#
_cell.length_a   1.000
_cell.length_b   1.000
_cell.length_c   1.000
_cell.angle_alpha   90.00
_cell.angle_beta   90.00
_cell.angle_gamma   90.00
#
_symmetry.space_group_name_H-M   'P 1'
#
loop_
_entity.id
_entity.type
_entity.pdbx_description
1 polymer ?
#
loop_
_entity_poly.entity_id
_entity_poly.type
_entity_poly.pdbx_seq_one_letter_code
_entity_poly.pdbx_strand_id
1 'polypeptide(L)'
;QEAYFGFIKDLEDALVVCKACNAGFLPTVRKRLSQKEKDNIRSGSVFVWGEDIGVSVWRDRKLWTSSLKREEASTSYEVEAK
;
A
#
# COMPACT_ATOMS: atom_id res chain seq x y z
N GLN A 1 -9.50 2.89 -4.14
CA GLN A 1 -8.98 2.38 -5.43
C GLN A 1 -7.47 2.15 -5.28
N GLU A 2 -6.92 1.13 -5.93
CA GLU A 2 -5.46 0.90 -5.98
C GLU A 2 -4.77 1.90 -6.91
N ALA A 3 -3.56 2.33 -6.55
CA ALA A 3 -2.73 3.26 -7.32
C ALA A 3 -2.06 2.56 -8.52
N TYR A 4 -1.66 1.31 -8.31
CA TYR A 4 -0.98 0.47 -9.30
C TYR A 4 -1.28 -1.00 -9.02
N PHE A 5 -1.22 -1.83 -10.06
CA PHE A 5 -1.33 -3.28 -9.95
C PHE A 5 -0.08 -3.92 -10.55
N GLY A 6 0.74 -4.55 -9.70
CA GLY A 6 2.01 -5.15 -10.09
C GLY A 6 2.91 -5.39 -8.89
N PHE A 7 4.19 -5.65 -9.16
CA PHE A 7 5.19 -5.93 -8.13
C PHE A 7 6.15 -4.75 -8.00
N ILE A 8 6.38 -4.29 -6.76
CA ILE A 8 7.40 -3.30 -6.42
C ILE A 8 8.64 -4.06 -5.97
N LYS A 9 9.67 -4.12 -6.81
CA LYS A 9 10.88 -4.91 -6.54
C LYS A 9 11.83 -4.20 -5.59
N ASP A 10 12.04 -2.91 -5.81
CA ASP A 10 13.01 -2.09 -5.09
C ASP A 10 12.50 -0.65 -4.91
N LEU A 11 13.36 0.21 -4.35
CA LEU A 11 13.04 1.61 -4.12
C LEU A 11 12.81 2.38 -5.42
N GLU A 12 13.48 2.02 -6.52
CA GLU A 12 13.34 2.72 -7.79
C GLU A 12 11.93 2.57 -8.34
N ASP A 13 11.39 1.35 -8.32
CA ASP A 13 9.99 1.06 -8.68
C ASP A 13 9.02 1.89 -7.82
N ALA A 14 9.24 1.92 -6.50
CA ALA A 14 8.40 2.67 -5.58
C ALA A 14 8.42 4.17 -5.89
N LEU A 15 9.60 4.74 -6.18
CA LEU A 15 9.76 6.15 -6.53
C LEU A 15 9.06 6.50 -7.84
N VAL A 16 9.10 5.63 -8.85
CA VAL A 16 8.38 5.84 -10.11
C VAL A 16 6.88 5.92 -9.88
N VAL A 17 6.32 4.97 -9.13
CA VAL A 17 4.88 4.96 -8.78
C VAL A 17 4.50 6.21 -7.99
N CYS A 18 5.31 6.59 -6.99
CA CYS A 18 5.10 7.81 -6.21
C CYS A 18 5.13 9.08 -7.07
N LYS A 19 6.10 9.20 -7.99
CA LYS A 19 6.19 10.34 -8.93
C LYS A 19 4.98 10.40 -9.87
N ALA A 20 4.54 9.26 -10.38
CA ALA A 20 3.36 9.17 -11.24
C ALA A 20 2.07 9.55 -10.50
N CYS A 21 1.93 9.15 -9.23
CA CYS A 21 0.85 9.60 -8.35
C CYS A 21 0.87 11.12 -8.11
N ASN A 22 2.06 11.67 -7.78
CA ASN A 22 2.22 13.11 -7.53
C ASN A 22 1.93 13.97 -8.78
N ALA A 23 2.29 13.48 -9.97
CA ALA A 23 1.99 14.12 -11.25
C ALA A 23 0.54 13.91 -11.72
N GLY A 24 -0.26 13.09 -11.01
CA GLY A 24 -1.66 12.82 -11.33
C GLY A 24 -1.90 11.77 -12.42
N PHE A 25 -0.86 11.05 -12.87
CA PHE A 25 -1.00 9.96 -13.83
C PHE A 25 -1.59 8.69 -13.21
N LEU A 26 -1.32 8.44 -11.93
CA LEU A 26 -1.88 7.34 -11.16
C LEU A 26 -2.77 7.87 -10.02
N PRO A 27 -3.83 7.14 -9.64
CA PRO A 27 -4.70 7.59 -8.56
C PRO A 27 -3.96 7.51 -7.21
N THR A 28 -4.09 8.57 -6.42
CA THR A 28 -3.62 8.59 -5.02
C THR A 28 -4.81 8.40 -4.08
N VAL A 29 -4.63 7.59 -3.04
CA VAL A 29 -5.64 7.39 -2.01
C VAL A 29 -5.75 8.67 -1.18
N ARG A 30 -6.90 9.36 -1.30
CA ARG A 30 -7.20 10.63 -0.60
C ARG A 30 -8.07 10.47 0.65
N LYS A 31 -8.57 9.25 0.90
CA LYS A 31 -9.45 8.92 2.03
C LYS A 31 -9.18 7.49 2.46
N ARG A 32 -9.54 7.15 3.70
CA ARG A 32 -9.45 5.76 4.19
C ARG A 32 -10.27 4.83 3.29
N LEU A 33 -9.73 3.65 3.01
CA LEU A 33 -10.45 2.61 2.26
C LEU A 33 -11.74 2.21 2.98
N SER A 34 -12.83 2.15 2.22
CA SER A 34 -14.09 1.56 2.65
C SER A 34 -13.95 0.05 2.88
N GLN A 35 -14.92 -0.57 3.54
CA GLN A 35 -14.88 -2.03 3.76
C GLN A 35 -14.81 -2.79 2.44
N LYS A 36 -15.64 -2.42 1.47
CA LYS A 36 -15.66 -3.01 0.13
C LYS A 36 -14.30 -2.90 -0.57
N GLU A 37 -13.59 -1.79 -0.42
CA GLU A 37 -12.25 -1.64 -1.02
C GLU A 37 -11.21 -2.52 -0.33
N LYS A 38 -11.31 -2.69 0.99
CA LYS A 38 -10.42 -3.59 1.74
C LYS A 38 -10.62 -5.06 1.34
N ASP A 39 -11.87 -5.46 1.14
CA ASP A 39 -12.21 -6.82 0.70
C ASP A 39 -11.66 -7.15 -0.70
N ASN A 40 -11.32 -6.13 -1.49
CA ASN A 40 -10.72 -6.27 -2.82
C ASN A 40 -9.18 -6.22 -2.82
N ILE A 41 -8.52 -6.10 -1.66
CA ILE A 41 -7.05 -6.12 -1.57
C ILE A 41 -6.55 -7.52 -1.96
N ARG A 42 -5.67 -7.57 -2.95
CA ARG A 42 -5.11 -8.81 -3.49
C ARG A 42 -3.60 -8.69 -3.71
N SER A 43 -2.97 -9.82 -4.01
CA SER A 43 -1.56 -9.82 -4.43
C SER A 43 -1.36 -8.88 -5.62
N GLY A 44 -0.37 -8.00 -5.50
CA GLY A 44 -0.06 -6.97 -6.49
C GLY A 44 -0.80 -5.64 -6.33
N SER A 45 -1.74 -5.52 -5.39
CA SER A 45 -2.39 -4.22 -5.11
C SER A 45 -1.42 -3.26 -4.43
N VAL A 46 -1.17 -2.11 -5.07
CA VAL A 46 -0.30 -1.04 -4.54
C VAL A 46 -1.14 0.19 -4.24
N PHE A 47 -1.00 0.72 -3.03
CA PHE A 47 -1.69 1.93 -2.57
C PHE A 47 -0.67 3.01 -2.22
N VAL A 48 -0.91 4.22 -2.69
CA VAL A 48 -0.10 5.41 -2.38
C VAL A 48 -1.00 6.45 -1.76
N TRP A 49 -0.55 7.07 -0.67
CA TRP A 49 -1.26 8.16 0.00
C TRP A 49 -0.26 9.20 0.53
N GLY A 50 -0.73 10.43 0.69
CA GLY A 50 0.00 11.48 1.38
C GLY A 50 -0.25 11.46 2.89
N GLU A 51 0.58 12.14 3.67
CA GLU A 51 0.40 12.25 5.12
C GLU A 51 -0.89 12.98 5.52
N ASP A 52 -1.44 13.79 4.60
CA ASP A 52 -2.65 14.61 4.76
C ASP A 52 -3.92 13.79 5.07
N ILE A 53 -3.96 12.51 4.70
CA ILE A 53 -5.12 11.65 4.95
C ILE A 53 -5.16 11.07 6.37
N GLY A 54 -4.16 11.39 7.21
CA GLY A 54 -4.09 10.92 8.60
C GLY A 54 -3.92 9.41 8.73
N VAL A 55 -3.32 8.76 7.72
CA VAL A 55 -2.98 7.34 7.74
C VAL A 55 -1.48 7.21 8.02
N SER A 56 -1.14 7.13 9.30
CA SER A 56 0.21 6.80 9.76
C SER A 56 0.47 5.29 9.82
N VAL A 57 -0.60 4.49 9.86
CA VAL A 57 -0.53 3.03 9.96
C VAL A 57 -1.56 2.41 9.02
N TRP A 58 -1.10 1.51 8.17
CA TRP A 58 -1.93 0.68 7.31
C TRP A 58 -2.87 -0.20 8.15
N ARG A 59 -4.17 -0.21 7.83
CA ARG A 59 -5.20 -0.97 8.56
C ARG A 59 -6.24 -1.56 7.61
N ASP A 60 -5.97 -2.78 7.15
CA ASP A 60 -6.81 -3.53 6.22
C ASP A 60 -7.65 -4.66 6.87
N ARG A 61 -7.56 -4.82 8.21
CA ARG A 61 -8.20 -5.90 8.98
C ARG A 61 -7.65 -7.31 8.69
N LYS A 62 -6.51 -7.41 8.02
CA LYS A 62 -5.78 -8.67 7.91
C LYS A 62 -4.88 -8.86 9.13
N LEU A 63 -4.62 -10.12 9.46
CA LEU A 63 -3.65 -10.46 10.50
C LEU A 63 -2.27 -10.47 9.86
N TRP A 64 -1.35 -9.66 10.38
CA TRP A 64 -0.01 -9.50 9.84
C TRP A 64 1.04 -9.99 10.84
N THR A 65 2.12 -10.59 10.34
CA THR A 65 3.32 -10.84 11.14
C THR A 65 3.97 -9.53 11.57
N SER A 66 4.79 -9.58 12.62
CA SER A 66 5.68 -8.47 12.97
C SER A 66 6.51 -8.03 11.77
N SER A 67 6.74 -6.73 11.66
CA SER A 67 7.43 -6.13 10.53
C SER A 67 8.94 -6.41 10.57
N LEU A 68 9.47 -6.92 9.46
CA LEU A 68 10.89 -6.97 9.20
C LEU A 68 11.32 -5.62 8.63
N LYS A 69 12.04 -4.83 9.44
CA LYS A 69 12.58 -3.53 9.02
C LYS A 69 13.84 -3.73 8.18
N ARG A 70 13.86 -3.15 7.00
CA ARG A 70 15.07 -2.88 6.20
C ARG A 70 15.32 -1.36 6.22
N GLU A 71 16.45 -0.91 5.68
CA GLU A 71 16.77 0.53 5.62
C GLU A 71 15.69 1.34 4.89
N GLU A 72 15.15 0.79 3.78
CA GLU A 72 14.27 1.55 2.88
C GLU A 72 12.79 1.14 2.96
N ALA A 73 12.50 -0.04 3.53
CA ALA A 73 11.13 -0.58 3.56
C ALA A 73 10.90 -1.49 4.77
N SER A 74 9.63 -1.68 5.13
CA SER A 74 9.20 -2.69 6.09
C SER A 74 8.35 -3.74 5.39
N THR A 75 8.62 -5.02 5.67
CA THR A 75 7.88 -6.15 5.08
C THR A 75 7.15 -6.92 6.17
N SER A 76 5.88 -7.24 5.93
CA SER A 76 5.05 -8.11 6.77
C SER A 76 4.35 -9.13 5.88
N TYR A 77 4.04 -10.30 6.42
CA TYR A 77 3.32 -11.37 5.75
C TYR A 77 1.93 -11.54 6.38
N GLU A 78 0.93 -11.83 5.56
CA GLU A 78 -0.40 -12.15 6.06
C GLU A 78 -0.36 -13.51 6.77
N VAL A 79 -0.91 -13.57 7.97
CA VAL A 79 -1.06 -14.82 8.72
C VAL A 79 -2.39 -15.44 8.29
N GLU A 80 -2.34 -16.61 7.66
CA GLU A 80 -3.56 -17.37 7.38
C GLU A 80 -4.24 -17.74 8.70
N ALA A 81 -5.49 -17.33 8.86
CA ALA A 81 -6.33 -17.88 9.91
C ALA A 81 -6.63 -19.34 9.55
N LYS A 82 -6.25 -20.26 10.44
CA LYS A 82 -6.62 -21.68 10.34
C LYS A 82 -8.14 -21.85 10.37
#